data_AF-A0A6J5FMW9-F1
#
_entry.id   AF-A0A6J5FMW9-F1
#
_cell.length_a   1.000
_cell.length_b   1.000
_cell.length_c   1.000
_cell.angle_alpha   90.00
_cell.angle_beta   90.00
_cell.angle_gamma   90.00
#
_symmetry.space_group_name_H-M   'P 1'
#
loop_
_entity.id
_entity.type
_entity.pdbx_description
1 polymer ?
#
loop_
_entity_poly.entity_id
_entity_poly.type
_entity_poly.pdbx_seq_one_letter_code
_entity_poly.pdbx_strand_id
1 'polypeptide(L)'
;MNKPKSKGVAPMIARPRLGESVIVRAPYFGKPTVAIVIADYGDDTDDIAVQAFPLGRDSLQIPAIPFFDTEPDASVRSAAWPA
;
A
#
# COMPACT_ATOMS: atom_id res chain seq x y z
N MET A 1 40.30 1.10 -20.30
CA MET A 1 39.61 -0.03 -19.64
C MET A 1 38.26 0.50 -19.13
N ASN A 2 37.19 0.31 -19.92
CA ASN A 2 35.86 0.80 -19.59
C ASN A 2 35.18 -0.18 -18.63
N LYS A 3 34.98 0.21 -17.36
CA LYS A 3 34.04 -0.50 -16.48
C LYS A 3 32.62 -0.06 -16.85
N PRO A 4 31.67 -0.98 -17.11
CA PRO A 4 30.27 -0.60 -17.25
C PRO A 4 29.76 -0.10 -15.89
N LYS A 5 29.10 1.06 -15.89
CA LYS A 5 28.34 1.53 -14.73
C LYS A 5 27.26 0.51 -14.43
N SER A 6 27.27 -0.02 -13.20
CA SER A 6 26.22 -0.89 -12.66
C SER A 6 24.85 -0.31 -13.01
N LYS A 7 23.97 -1.16 -13.55
CA LYS A 7 22.55 -0.82 -13.76
C LYS A 7 21.99 -0.32 -12.42
N GLY A 8 21.34 0.83 -12.45
CA GLY A 8 20.67 1.39 -11.29
C GLY A 8 19.70 0.36 -10.74
N VAL A 9 19.87 0.01 -9.47
CA VAL A 9 18.87 -0.72 -8.70
C VAL A 9 17.64 0.18 -8.71
N ALA A 10 16.54 -0.30 -9.31
CA ALA A 10 15.26 0.40 -9.21
C ALA A 10 14.99 0.67 -7.72
N PRO A 11 14.47 1.85 -7.33
CA PRO A 11 14.16 2.12 -5.94
C PRO A 11 13.27 0.98 -5.44
N MET A 12 13.79 0.23 -4.49
CA MET A 12 13.08 -0.87 -3.86
C MET A 12 12.00 -0.20 -3.02
N ILE A 13 10.75 -0.19 -3.52
CA ILE A 13 9.57 0.24 -2.77
C ILE A 13 9.69 -0.43 -1.40
N ALA A 14 9.78 0.37 -0.34
CA ALA A 14 9.98 -0.16 0.99
C ALA A 14 8.66 -0.81 1.43
N ARG A 15 8.57 -2.14 1.25
CA ARG A 15 7.34 -2.87 1.54
C ARG A 15 6.92 -2.69 3.00
N PRO A 16 5.62 -2.46 3.25
CA PRO A 16 5.15 -2.28 4.60
C PRO A 16 5.24 -3.60 5.34
N ARG A 17 5.49 -3.54 6.65
CA ARG A 17 5.56 -4.74 7.48
C ARG A 17 4.18 -5.14 7.98
N LEU A 18 4.02 -6.42 8.31
CA LEU A 18 2.84 -6.88 9.04
C LEU A 18 2.68 -6.10 10.35
N GLY A 19 1.46 -5.64 10.62
CA GLY A 19 1.13 -4.80 11.78
C GLY A 19 1.40 -3.31 11.59
N GLU A 20 2.02 -2.90 10.48
CA GLU A 20 2.25 -1.47 10.19
C GLU A 20 0.95 -0.76 9.83
N SER A 21 0.85 0.51 10.23
CA SER A 21 -0.27 1.37 9.89
C SER A 21 -0.08 1.99 8.51
N VAL A 22 -1.12 1.93 7.69
CA VAL A 22 -1.19 2.56 6.37
C VAL A 22 -2.45 3.40 6.25
N ILE A 23 -2.46 4.38 5.36
CA ILE A 23 -3.68 5.04 4.91
C ILE A 23 -4.21 4.27 3.70
N VAL A 24 -5.52 4.07 3.65
CA VAL A 24 -6.22 3.37 2.59
C VAL A 24 -7.28 4.27 1.97
N ARG A 25 -7.22 4.40 0.66
CA ARG A 25 -8.31 4.90 -0.19
C ARG A 25 -8.96 3.72 -0.88
N ALA A 26 -10.28 3.60 -0.79
CA ALA A 26 -11.04 2.60 -1.52
C ALA A 26 -12.44 3.12 -1.88
N PRO A 27 -13.08 2.63 -2.97
CA PRO A 27 -14.35 3.17 -3.48
C PRO A 27 -15.53 3.13 -2.50
N TYR A 28 -15.48 2.27 -1.49
CA TYR A 28 -16.53 2.09 -0.48
C TYR A 28 -16.35 2.96 0.77
N PHE A 29 -15.23 3.68 0.89
CA PHE A 29 -15.01 4.66 1.94
C PHE A 29 -15.22 6.08 1.41
N GLY A 30 -15.94 6.92 2.17
CA GLY A 30 -16.16 8.31 1.78
C GLY A 30 -14.91 9.19 1.84
N LYS A 31 -13.89 8.75 2.59
CA LYS A 31 -12.58 9.40 2.75
C LYS A 31 -11.52 8.32 2.99
N PRO A 32 -10.23 8.60 2.73
CA PRO A 32 -9.16 7.73 3.16
C PRO A 32 -9.22 7.45 4.66
N THR A 33 -8.81 6.26 5.08
CA THR A 33 -8.88 5.80 6.47
C THR A 33 -7.63 5.03 6.86
N VAL A 34 -7.33 4.95 8.15
CA VAL A 34 -6.22 4.14 8.66
C VAL A 34 -6.58 2.66 8.56
N ALA A 35 -5.58 1.85 8.21
CA ALA A 35 -5.65 0.41 8.21
C ALA A 35 -4.36 -0.18 8.78
N ILE A 36 -4.39 -1.46 9.14
CA ILE A 36 -3.23 -2.23 9.57
C ILE A 36 -2.94 -3.30 8.53
N VAL A 37 -1.68 -3.47 8.14
CA VAL A 37 -1.26 -4.53 7.21
C VAL A 37 -1.37 -5.90 7.89
N ILE A 38 -2.12 -6.82 7.27
CA ILE A 38 -2.37 -8.17 7.79
C ILE A 38 -1.84 -9.28 6.89
N ALA A 39 -1.50 -8.99 5.63
CA ALA A 39 -0.73 -9.87 4.76
C ALA A 39 0.09 -9.06 3.75
N ASP A 40 1.27 -9.57 3.42
CA ASP A 40 2.12 -9.14 2.31
C ASP A 40 2.25 -10.33 1.36
N TYR A 41 1.99 -10.11 0.07
CA TYR A 41 2.07 -11.15 -0.96
C TYR A 41 3.48 -11.32 -1.55
N GLY A 42 4.47 -10.56 -1.06
CA GLY A 42 5.84 -10.64 -1.55
C GLY A 42 5.95 -10.37 -3.05
N ASP A 43 6.93 -10.96 -3.70
CA ASP A 43 7.29 -10.64 -5.08
C ASP A 43 6.21 -10.97 -6.14
N ASP A 44 5.08 -11.57 -5.75
CA ASP A 44 3.98 -11.94 -6.66
C ASP A 44 3.13 -10.74 -7.11
N THR A 45 2.97 -9.72 -6.25
CA THR A 45 2.18 -8.51 -6.52
C THR A 45 2.55 -7.39 -5.54
N ASP A 46 2.37 -6.14 -5.96
CA ASP A 46 2.48 -4.95 -5.11
C ASP A 46 1.23 -4.69 -4.25
N ASP A 47 0.25 -5.59 -4.31
CA ASP A 47 -0.89 -5.56 -3.42
C ASP A 47 -0.53 -6.03 -2.01
N ILE A 48 -1.25 -5.49 -1.03
CA ILE A 48 -1.23 -5.96 0.36
C ILE A 48 -2.65 -6.29 0.83
N ALA A 49 -2.78 -7.08 1.88
CA ALA A 49 -4.04 -7.22 2.60
C ALA A 49 -4.04 -6.37 3.87
N VAL A 50 -5.15 -5.68 4.14
CA VAL A 50 -5.26 -4.76 5.28
C VAL A 50 -6.57 -4.93 6.05
N GLN A 51 -6.54 -4.68 7.35
CA GLN A 51 -7.72 -4.45 8.18
C GLN A 51 -7.94 -2.94 8.29
N ALA A 52 -8.97 -2.42 7.62
CA ALA A 52 -9.31 -0.99 7.60
C ALA A 52 -10.27 -0.60 8.74
N PHE A 53 -10.14 0.64 9.22
CA PHE A 53 -10.90 1.21 10.35
C PHE A 53 -11.66 2.50 9.96
N PRO A 54 -12.61 2.44 9.00
CA PRO A 54 -13.39 3.60 8.59
C PRO A 54 -14.20 4.19 9.76
N LEU A 55 -14.17 5.51 9.94
CA LEU A 55 -14.97 6.17 10.96
C LEU A 55 -16.48 6.05 10.65
N GLY A 56 -17.27 5.71 11.67
CA GLY A 56 -18.73 5.59 11.56
C GLY A 56 -19.21 4.32 10.84
N ARG A 57 -18.33 3.33 10.66
CA ARG A 57 -18.65 2.00 10.13
C ARG A 57 -17.84 0.94 10.86
N ASP A 58 -18.25 -0.32 10.70
CA ASP A 58 -17.47 -1.45 11.20
C ASP A 58 -16.15 -1.59 10.44
N SER A 59 -15.18 -2.22 11.10
CA SER A 59 -13.89 -2.53 10.48
C SER A 59 -14.08 -3.52 9.33
N LEU A 60 -13.33 -3.32 8.25
CA LEU A 60 -13.44 -4.12 7.03
C LEU A 60 -12.07 -4.65 6.62
N GLN A 61 -12.01 -5.94 6.29
CA GLN A 61 -10.83 -6.53 5.69
C GLN A 61 -10.83 -6.30 4.17
N ILE A 62 -9.70 -5.81 3.64
CA ILE A 62 -9.46 -5.64 2.22
C ILE A 62 -8.37 -6.64 1.83
N PRO A 63 -8.70 -7.69 1.07
CA PRO A 63 -7.76 -8.78 0.81
C PRO A 63 -6.65 -8.38 -0.17
N ALA A 64 -6.90 -7.45 -1.09
CA ALA A 64 -5.89 -6.96 -2.02
C ALA A 64 -6.12 -5.47 -2.27
N ILE A 65 -5.11 -4.66 -1.98
CA ILE A 65 -5.07 -3.25 -2.31
C ILE A 65 -3.66 -2.84 -2.76
N PRO A 66 -3.52 -2.09 -3.87
CA PRO A 66 -2.20 -1.70 -4.35
C PRO A 66 -1.49 -0.79 -3.35
N PHE A 67 -0.24 -1.12 -3.01
CA PHE A 67 0.60 -0.31 -2.15
C PHE A 67 1.45 0.68 -2.95
N PHE A 68 1.57 1.90 -2.44
CA PHE A 68 2.37 2.99 -3.01
C PHE A 68 3.26 3.58 -1.90
N ASP A 69 4.48 4.00 -2.25
CA ASP A 69 5.41 4.63 -1.29
C ASP A 69 4.87 5.97 -0.72
N THR A 70 4.01 6.65 -1.47
CA THR A 70 3.40 7.93 -1.10
C THR A 70 1.94 7.97 -1.56
N GLU A 71 1.16 8.93 -1.05
CA GLU A 71 -0.22 9.12 -1.50
C GLU A 71 -0.27 9.30 -3.04
N PRO A 72 -1.05 8.46 -3.75
CA PRO A 72 -1.19 8.59 -5.19
C PRO A 72 -2.24 9.64 -5.57
N ASP A 73 -2.20 10.06 -6.83
CA ASP A 73 -3.12 11.03 -7.42
C ASP A 73 -4.59 10.68 -7.18
N ALA A 74 -5.45 11.70 -7.16
CA ALA A 74 -6.89 11.55 -6.94
C ALA A 74 -7.58 10.65 -8.00
N SER A 75 -6.96 10.44 -9.15
CA SER A 75 -7.43 9.51 -10.19
C SER A 75 -7.33 8.05 -9.78
N VAL A 76 -6.44 7.71 -8.84
CA VAL A 76 -6.29 6.36 -8.30
C VAL A 76 -7.37 6.11 -7.25
N ARG A 77 -8.31 5.23 -7.58
CA ARG A 77 -9.51 4.95 -6.77
C ARG A 77 -9.27 4.01 -5.60
N SER A 78 -8.26 3.15 -5.70
CA SER A 78 -7.87 2.17 -4.68
C SER A 78 -6.37 2.22 -4.46
N ALA A 79 -5.93 2.51 -3.24
CA ALA A 79 -4.52 2.58 -2.89
C ALA A 79 -4.32 2.48 -1.38
N ALA A 80 -3.19 1.91 -0.98
CA ALA A 80 -2.62 2.01 0.35
C ALA A 80 -1.25 2.70 0.29
N TRP A 81 -0.91 3.49 1.31
CA TRP A 81 0.39 4.13 1.44
C TRP A 81 0.74 4.35 2.93
N PRO A 82 2.00 4.61 3.30
CA PRO A 82 2.39 4.85 4.69
C PRO A 82 1.55 5.94 5.37
N ALA A 83 1.16 5.71 6.64
CA ALA A 83 0.35 6.63 7.43
C ALA A 83 1.12 7.83 7.99
#